data_AF-A0A4R8FH41-F1
#
_entry.id   AF-A0A4R8FH41-F1
#
_cell.length_a   1.000
_cell.length_b   1.000
_cell.length_c   1.000
_cell.angle_alpha   90.00
_cell.angle_beta   90.00
_cell.angle_gamma   90.00
#
_symmetry.space_group_name_H-M   'P 1'
#
loop_
_entity.id
_entity.type
_entity.pdbx_description
1 polymer ?
#
loop_
_entity_poly.entity_id
_entity_poly.type
_entity_poly.pdbx_seq_one_letter_code
_entity_poly.pdbx_strand_id
1 'polypeptide(L)'
;MATTRFSPFELLLLKSRNQTDTAALLLLTWVAASKGSLSETDRHHIAAMSASMRHGHDCQAIIDIGARQDLDAIQLAAEVLQKDRWGAQASPFLRQAIEVAVTEGTLAAATNHILRFLADLLGTAPQQFAQLYREVTGKPFESPDDPSRESYWQAREHARQQQRSQSEQRQRHSQQEHSHGSSRHGHERPHGDKALRALDILGLDATATRGEIKKAYRRLAQSHHPDRFFALGERDVASASMRFQKIQKAYEYLMQDARFI
;
A
#
# COMPACT_ATOMS: atom_id res chain seq x y z
N MET A 1 -18.26 -16.21 23.69
CA MET A 1 -17.26 -15.13 23.83
C MET A 1 -18.02 -13.82 23.90
N ALA A 2 -17.90 -13.07 25.00
CA ALA A 2 -18.66 -11.85 25.19
C ALA A 2 -18.31 -10.85 24.08
N THR A 3 -19.30 -10.47 23.28
CA THR A 3 -19.22 -9.33 22.37
C THR A 3 -18.91 -8.10 23.21
N THR A 4 -17.72 -7.53 23.04
CA THR A 4 -17.38 -6.26 23.67
C THR A 4 -18.40 -5.23 23.22
N ARG A 5 -19.15 -4.67 24.18
CA ARG A 5 -20.25 -3.70 23.96
C ARG A 5 -19.76 -2.39 23.32
N PHE A 6 -18.45 -2.18 23.27
CA PHE A 6 -17.81 -0.96 22.77
C PHE A 6 -16.78 -1.30 21.69
N SER A 7 -16.68 -0.43 20.68
CA SER A 7 -15.67 -0.51 19.64
C SER A 7 -14.27 -0.21 20.20
N PRO A 8 -13.19 -0.62 19.51
CA PRO A 8 -11.82 -0.30 19.93
C PRO A 8 -11.59 1.21 20.11
N PHE A 9 -12.18 2.03 19.24
CA PHE A 9 -12.04 3.49 19.31
C PHE A 9 -12.85 4.10 20.46
N GLU A 10 -14.07 3.61 20.73
CA GLU A 10 -14.86 4.03 21.90
C GLU A 10 -14.10 3.77 23.21
N LEU A 11 -13.46 2.59 23.33
CA LEU A 11 -12.63 2.27 24.49
C LEU A 11 -11.42 3.20 24.64
N LEU A 12 -10.85 3.69 23.53
CA LEU A 12 -9.78 4.68 23.57
C LEU A 12 -10.31 6.05 24.01
N LEU A 13 -11.45 6.50 23.49
CA LEU A 13 -12.08 7.76 23.90
C LEU A 13 -12.43 7.77 25.39
N LEU A 14 -12.92 6.67 25.94
CA LEU A 14 -13.23 6.53 27.37
C LEU A 14 -11.99 6.59 28.26
N LYS A 15 -10.83 6.17 27.75
CA LYS A 15 -9.54 6.23 28.47
C LYS A 15 -8.76 7.52 28.23
N SER A 16 -9.19 8.33 27.26
CA SER A 16 -8.49 9.54 26.86
C SER A 16 -8.62 10.64 27.90
N ARG A 17 -7.54 11.40 28.09
CA ARG A 17 -7.54 12.65 28.87
C ARG A 17 -8.19 13.81 28.12
N ASN A 18 -8.24 13.74 26.79
CA ASN A 18 -8.87 14.72 25.92
C ASN A 18 -9.43 14.02 24.67
N GLN A 19 -10.75 13.85 24.66
CA GLN A 19 -11.45 13.15 23.58
C GLN A 19 -11.31 13.87 22.23
N THR A 20 -11.32 15.21 22.23
CA THR A 20 -11.13 16.05 21.06
C THR A 20 -9.78 15.81 20.39
N ASP A 21 -8.71 15.75 21.19
CA ASP A 21 -7.35 15.53 20.69
C ASP A 21 -7.17 14.09 20.19
N THR A 22 -7.76 13.10 20.87
CA THR A 22 -7.83 11.70 20.39
C THR A 22 -8.56 11.59 19.05
N ALA A 23 -9.70 12.28 18.92
CA ALA A 23 -10.48 12.31 17.69
C ALA A 23 -9.75 13.03 16.55
N ALA A 24 -9.12 14.18 16.84
CA ALA A 24 -8.29 14.91 15.90
C ALA A 24 -7.16 14.02 15.37
N LEU A 25 -6.46 13.30 16.25
CA LEU A 25 -5.37 12.42 15.86
C LEU A 25 -5.84 11.25 14.96
N LEU A 26 -7.03 10.69 15.22
CA LEU A 26 -7.62 9.68 14.34
C LEU A 26 -7.90 10.24 12.95
N LEU A 27 -8.52 11.43 12.87
CA LEU A 27 -8.85 12.05 11.60
C LEU A 27 -7.61 12.47 10.81
N LEU A 28 -6.55 12.95 11.47
CA LEU A 28 -5.26 13.21 10.82
C LEU A 28 -4.62 11.92 10.28
N THR A 29 -4.70 10.83 11.05
CA THR A 29 -4.24 9.50 10.59
C THR A 29 -5.02 9.03 9.36
N TRP A 30 -6.34 9.25 9.34
CA TRP A 30 -7.18 8.94 8.19
C TRP A 30 -6.80 9.76 6.95
N VAL A 31 -6.54 11.07 7.11
CA VAL A 31 -6.03 11.92 6.02
C VAL A 31 -4.74 11.35 5.46
N ALA A 32 -3.78 10.96 6.31
CA ALA A 32 -2.54 10.35 5.86
C ALA A 32 -2.77 9.01 5.13
N ALA A 33 -3.58 8.12 5.71
CA ALA A 33 -3.89 6.81 5.13
C ALA A 33 -4.59 6.91 3.77
N SER A 34 -5.38 7.98 3.54
CA SER A 34 -6.10 8.20 2.28
C SER A 34 -5.20 8.41 1.05
N LYS A 35 -3.91 8.68 1.26
CA LYS A 35 -2.93 8.83 0.19
C LYS A 35 -2.57 7.50 -0.48
N GLY A 36 -2.94 6.36 0.13
CA GLY A 36 -2.85 5.02 -0.46
C GLY A 36 -2.29 3.99 0.52
N SER A 37 -1.17 4.30 1.17
CA SER A 37 -0.63 3.50 2.28
C SER A 37 0.09 4.43 3.25
N LEU A 38 -0.12 4.21 4.55
CA LEU A 38 0.53 5.01 5.58
C LEU A 38 2.04 4.75 5.59
N SER A 39 2.82 5.69 5.06
CA SER A 39 4.28 5.61 4.95
C SER A 39 4.97 5.76 6.31
N GLU A 40 6.27 5.45 6.37
CA GLU A 40 7.05 5.67 7.59
C GLU A 40 7.18 7.16 7.91
N THR A 41 7.31 8.02 6.90
CA THR A 41 7.32 9.48 7.07
C THR A 41 6.02 9.99 7.65
N ASP A 42 4.88 9.46 7.18
CA ASP A 42 3.56 9.82 7.72
C ASP A 42 3.41 9.37 9.16
N ARG A 43 3.85 8.17 9.50
CA ARG A 43 3.84 7.65 10.88
C ARG A 43 4.69 8.53 11.81
N HIS A 44 5.89 8.91 11.38
CA HIS A 44 6.74 9.81 12.15
C HIS A 44 6.12 11.20 12.32
N HIS A 45 5.51 11.74 11.26
CA HIS A 45 4.85 13.05 11.33
C HIS A 45 3.64 13.01 12.28
N ILE A 46 2.77 12.00 12.17
CA ILE A 46 1.64 11.81 13.09
C ILE A 46 2.11 11.62 14.53
N ALA A 47 3.16 10.83 14.76
CA ALA A 47 3.73 10.64 16.10
C ALA A 47 4.29 11.94 16.68
N ALA A 48 4.93 12.78 15.85
CA ALA A 48 5.40 14.10 16.27
C ALA A 48 4.24 15.04 16.64
N MET A 49 3.14 15.03 15.86
CA MET A 49 1.94 15.82 16.17
C MET A 49 1.26 15.34 17.44
N SER A 50 1.18 14.01 17.61
CA SER A 50 0.64 13.36 18.81
C SER A 50 1.33 13.82 20.09
N ALA A 51 2.64 14.10 20.06
CA ALA A 51 3.37 14.61 21.23
C ALA A 51 2.86 15.98 21.73
N SER A 52 2.27 16.79 20.86
CA SER A 52 1.66 18.09 21.22
C SER A 52 0.21 17.97 21.73
N MET A 53 -0.39 16.79 21.60
CA MET A 53 -1.80 16.53 21.89
C MET A 53 -1.99 15.87 23.28
N ARG A 54 -3.10 16.18 23.96
CA ARG A 54 -3.37 15.74 25.34
C ARG A 54 -4.24 14.49 25.42
N HIS A 55 -4.02 13.50 24.55
CA HIS A 55 -4.83 12.26 24.54
C HIS A 55 -4.49 11.29 25.68
N GLY A 56 -3.22 11.24 26.15
CA GLY A 56 -2.84 10.51 27.37
C GLY A 56 -2.81 8.98 27.27
N HIS A 57 -2.69 8.45 26.06
CA HIS A 57 -2.57 7.01 25.76
C HIS A 57 -1.61 6.78 24.58
N ASP A 58 -1.23 5.53 24.31
CA ASP A 58 -0.36 5.20 23.18
C ASP A 58 -1.03 5.60 21.84
N CYS A 59 -0.25 6.27 20.99
CA CYS A 59 -0.67 6.73 19.67
C CYS A 59 -0.75 5.60 18.64
N GLN A 60 -0.02 4.49 18.84
CA GLN A 60 -0.01 3.37 17.89
C GLN A 60 -1.40 2.76 17.72
N ALA A 61 -2.18 2.67 18.80
CA ALA A 61 -3.55 2.18 18.72
C ALA A 61 -4.46 3.05 17.82
N ILE A 62 -4.31 4.38 17.86
CA ILE A 62 -5.03 5.28 16.94
C ILE A 62 -4.52 5.10 15.52
N ILE A 63 -3.19 5.03 15.35
CA ILE A 63 -2.56 4.89 14.05
C ILE A 63 -3.08 3.63 13.33
N ASP A 64 -3.18 2.51 14.06
CA ASP A 64 -3.70 1.25 13.54
C ASP A 64 -5.18 1.31 13.17
N ILE A 65 -6.00 2.02 13.94
CA ILE A 65 -7.43 2.21 13.63
C ILE A 65 -7.57 3.11 12.39
N GLY A 66 -6.87 4.24 12.34
CA GLY A 66 -6.91 5.16 11.21
C GLY A 66 -6.36 4.54 9.92
N ALA A 67 -5.33 3.70 10.02
CA ALA A 67 -4.78 2.96 8.88
C ALA A 67 -5.77 1.97 8.26
N ARG A 68 -6.71 1.44 9.05
CA ARG A 68 -7.79 0.56 8.56
C ARG A 68 -8.94 1.32 7.92
N GLN A 69 -8.98 2.65 8.06
CA GLN A 69 -10.06 3.51 7.56
C GLN A 69 -11.46 3.05 8.05
N ASP A 70 -11.54 2.68 9.32
CA ASP A 70 -12.80 2.26 9.95
C ASP A 70 -13.81 3.42 10.00
N LEU A 71 -14.90 3.28 9.24
CA LEU A 71 -15.90 4.33 9.05
C LEU A 71 -16.64 4.69 10.35
N ASP A 72 -16.94 3.71 11.21
CA ASP A 72 -17.64 3.95 12.47
C ASP A 72 -16.77 4.77 13.42
N ALA A 73 -15.46 4.45 13.47
CA ALA A 73 -14.49 5.20 14.24
C ALA A 73 -14.28 6.62 13.70
N ILE A 74 -14.19 6.77 12.36
CA ILE A 74 -14.06 8.08 11.71
C ILE A 74 -15.29 8.94 11.95
N GLN A 75 -16.49 8.38 11.84
CA GLN A 75 -17.73 9.09 12.12
C GLN A 75 -17.76 9.58 13.58
N LEU A 76 -17.48 8.69 14.54
CA LEU A 76 -17.46 9.07 15.95
C LEU A 76 -16.39 10.14 16.23
N ALA A 77 -15.21 10.05 15.62
CA ALA A 77 -14.19 11.08 15.75
C ALA A 77 -14.62 12.42 15.15
N ALA A 78 -15.31 12.40 14.00
CA ALA A 78 -15.88 13.60 13.40
C ALA A 78 -16.91 14.27 14.33
N GLU A 79 -17.82 13.50 14.91
CA GLU A 79 -18.82 14.01 15.87
C GLU A 79 -18.18 14.58 17.15
N VAL A 80 -17.15 13.91 17.68
CA VAL A 80 -16.42 14.39 18.87
C VAL A 80 -15.66 15.67 18.56
N LEU A 81 -14.96 15.73 17.41
CA LEU A 81 -14.18 16.91 17.03
C LEU A 81 -15.08 18.12 16.77
N GLN A 82 -16.22 17.91 16.08
CA GLN A 82 -17.15 18.97 15.69
C GLN A 82 -17.72 19.71 16.91
N LYS A 83 -17.93 19.02 18.04
CA LYS A 83 -18.44 19.62 19.28
C LYS A 83 -17.56 20.75 19.83
N ASP A 84 -16.24 20.64 19.66
CA ASP A 84 -15.26 21.55 20.29
C ASP A 84 -14.47 22.41 19.28
N ARG A 85 -14.56 22.11 17.98
CA ARG A 85 -13.74 22.72 16.92
C ARG A 85 -14.58 23.19 15.73
N TRP A 86 -15.62 23.97 15.98
CA TRP A 86 -16.45 24.56 14.93
C TRP A 86 -15.99 25.99 14.55
N GLY A 87 -16.10 26.32 13.26
CA GLY A 87 -15.83 27.66 12.73
C GLY A 87 -14.37 28.09 12.91
N ALA A 88 -14.15 29.25 13.53
CA ALA A 88 -12.78 29.79 13.72
C ALA A 88 -11.86 28.85 14.52
N GLN A 89 -12.42 28.02 15.41
CA GLN A 89 -11.65 27.05 16.21
C GLN A 89 -11.17 25.84 15.39
N ALA A 90 -11.70 25.65 14.18
CA ALA A 90 -11.28 24.57 13.27
C ALA A 90 -9.92 24.84 12.61
N SER A 91 -9.51 26.11 12.50
CA SER A 91 -8.33 26.51 11.71
C SER A 91 -7.04 25.77 12.09
N PRO A 92 -6.66 25.60 13.37
CA PRO A 92 -5.44 24.87 13.73
C PRO A 92 -5.47 23.41 13.27
N PHE A 93 -6.62 22.74 13.44
CA PHE A 93 -6.80 21.36 12.99
C PHE A 93 -6.75 21.25 11.46
N LEU A 94 -7.40 22.17 10.74
CA LEU A 94 -7.39 22.16 9.28
C LEU A 94 -5.98 22.43 8.72
N ARG A 95 -5.17 23.29 9.34
CA ARG A 95 -3.75 23.48 8.97
C ARG A 95 -2.97 22.17 9.11
N GLN A 96 -3.12 21.50 10.25
CA GLN A 96 -2.53 20.19 10.52
C GLN A 96 -2.97 19.14 9.48
N ALA A 97 -4.25 19.10 9.12
CA ALA A 97 -4.75 18.19 8.10
C ALA A 97 -4.14 18.47 6.72
N ILE A 98 -3.97 19.75 6.36
CA ILE A 98 -3.33 20.15 5.10
C ILE A 98 -1.85 19.72 5.09
N GLU A 99 -1.12 19.96 6.18
CA GLU A 99 0.28 19.56 6.32
C GLU A 99 0.46 18.04 6.11
N VAL A 100 -0.36 17.24 6.80
CA VAL A 100 -0.38 15.77 6.67
C VAL A 100 -0.73 15.32 5.24
N ALA A 101 -1.61 16.05 4.57
CA ALA A 101 -2.04 15.72 3.22
C ALA A 101 -0.93 15.94 2.17
N VAL A 102 0.03 16.85 2.41
CA VAL A 102 1.06 17.23 1.44
C VAL A 102 2.45 16.66 1.71
N THR A 103 2.64 15.90 2.80
CA THR A 103 3.96 15.40 3.25
C THR A 103 4.76 14.65 2.18
N GLU A 104 4.10 14.00 1.21
CA GLU A 104 4.76 13.14 0.21
C GLU A 104 4.51 13.55 -1.26
N GLY A 105 4.14 14.82 -1.51
CA GLY A 105 4.07 15.37 -2.87
C GLY A 105 2.66 15.78 -3.32
N THR A 106 2.23 15.31 -4.48
CA THR A 106 0.96 15.74 -5.09
C THR A 106 -0.25 15.25 -4.31
N LEU A 107 -1.18 16.15 -4.02
CA LEU A 107 -2.41 15.85 -3.31
C LEU A 107 -3.27 14.84 -4.09
N ALA A 108 -3.45 13.63 -3.53
CA ALA A 108 -4.31 12.62 -4.12
C ALA A 108 -5.78 13.07 -4.17
N ALA A 109 -6.54 12.62 -5.18
CA ALA A 109 -7.95 12.99 -5.34
C ALA A 109 -8.80 12.62 -4.11
N ALA A 110 -8.58 11.44 -3.53
CA ALA A 110 -9.26 10.99 -2.31
C ALA A 110 -8.97 11.93 -1.12
N THR A 111 -7.71 12.26 -0.89
CA THR A 111 -7.28 13.19 0.17
C THR A 111 -7.86 14.59 -0.04
N ASN A 112 -7.95 15.06 -1.28
CA ASN A 112 -8.60 16.32 -1.62
C ASN A 112 -10.09 16.34 -1.19
N HIS A 113 -10.83 15.28 -1.52
CA HIS A 113 -12.23 15.16 -1.08
C HIS A 113 -12.37 15.10 0.43
N ILE A 114 -11.46 14.40 1.13
CA ILE A 114 -11.45 14.34 2.59
C ILE A 114 -11.21 15.72 3.21
N LEU A 115 -10.25 16.49 2.70
CA LEU A 115 -9.99 17.84 3.18
C LEU A 115 -11.21 18.75 3.03
N ARG A 116 -11.94 18.64 1.90
CA ARG A 116 -13.20 19.38 1.69
C ARG A 116 -14.28 18.96 2.66
N PHE A 117 -14.45 17.65 2.85
CA PHE A 117 -15.39 17.11 3.80
C PHE A 117 -15.10 17.61 5.22
N LEU A 118 -13.84 17.57 5.66
CA LEU A 118 -13.45 18.07 6.98
C LEU A 118 -13.66 19.57 7.12
N ALA A 119 -13.39 20.36 6.08
CA ALA A 119 -13.65 21.80 6.08
C ALA A 119 -15.15 22.11 6.24
N ASP A 120 -16.00 21.42 5.48
CA ASP A 120 -17.45 21.57 5.52
C ASP A 120 -18.03 21.10 6.87
N LEU A 121 -17.59 19.92 7.34
CA LEU A 121 -17.95 19.36 8.64
C LEU A 121 -17.67 20.32 9.80
N LEU A 122 -16.59 21.09 9.73
CA LEU A 122 -16.17 22.03 10.77
C LEU A 122 -16.65 23.46 10.51
N GLY A 123 -17.55 23.66 9.55
CA GLY A 123 -18.17 24.97 9.26
C GLY A 123 -17.23 25.99 8.61
N THR A 124 -16.21 25.53 7.89
CA THR A 124 -15.27 26.40 7.16
C THR A 124 -15.71 26.51 5.70
N ALA A 125 -16.03 27.74 5.27
CA ALA A 125 -16.47 27.99 3.90
C ALA A 125 -15.37 27.63 2.87
N PRO A 126 -15.72 27.15 1.65
CA PRO A 126 -14.73 26.74 0.65
C PRO A 126 -13.67 27.80 0.32
N GLN A 127 -14.05 29.08 0.31
CA GLN A 127 -13.13 30.20 0.06
C GLN A 127 -12.11 30.38 1.19
N GLN A 128 -12.57 30.26 2.45
CA GLN A 128 -11.71 30.35 3.62
C GLN A 128 -10.75 29.16 3.68
N PHE A 129 -11.24 27.95 3.37
CA PHE A 129 -10.41 26.76 3.30
C PHE A 129 -9.37 26.85 2.17
N ALA A 130 -9.75 27.35 0.99
CA ALA A 130 -8.82 27.55 -0.12
C ALA A 130 -7.73 28.57 0.21
N GLN A 131 -8.07 29.63 0.95
CA GLN A 131 -7.08 30.58 1.48
C GLN A 131 -6.15 29.89 2.47
N LEU A 132 -6.69 29.13 3.42
CA LEU A 132 -5.91 28.38 4.41
C LEU A 132 -4.92 27.41 3.75
N TYR A 133 -5.39 26.68 2.73
CA TYR A 133 -4.56 25.78 1.94
C TYR A 133 -3.41 26.50 1.25
N ARG A 134 -3.69 27.67 0.66
CA ARG A 134 -2.66 28.50 0.02
C ARG A 134 -1.65 29.05 1.03
N GLU A 135 -2.08 29.44 2.22
CA GLU A 135 -1.19 29.90 3.28
C GLU A 135 -0.22 28.79 3.73
N VAL A 136 -0.69 27.55 3.82
CA VAL A 136 0.13 26.40 4.26
C VAL A 136 1.04 25.90 3.13
N THR A 137 0.53 25.80 1.90
CA THR A 137 1.24 25.11 0.81
C THR A 137 1.87 26.04 -0.23
N GLY A 138 1.53 27.33 -0.20
CA GLY A 138 1.87 28.30 -1.24
C GLY A 138 1.13 28.11 -2.57
N LYS A 139 0.31 27.07 -2.72
CA LYS A 139 -0.37 26.69 -3.98
C LYS A 139 -1.89 26.88 -3.87
N PRO A 140 -2.60 27.14 -4.98
CA PRO A 140 -4.06 27.15 -4.96
C PRO A 140 -4.60 25.75 -4.65
N PHE A 141 -5.73 25.68 -3.94
CA PHE A 141 -6.44 24.44 -3.71
C PHE A 141 -7.28 24.08 -4.95
N GLU A 142 -6.78 23.14 -5.75
CA GLU A 142 -7.43 22.73 -6.99
C GLU A 142 -8.57 21.74 -6.74
N SER A 143 -9.51 21.68 -7.69
CA SER A 143 -10.54 20.65 -7.71
C SER A 143 -10.02 19.36 -8.30
N PRO A 144 -10.26 18.22 -7.63
CA PRO A 144 -9.93 16.92 -8.19
C PRO A 144 -10.74 16.74 -9.47
N ASP A 145 -10.12 16.11 -10.46
CA ASP A 145 -10.79 15.79 -11.71
C ASP A 145 -12.02 14.92 -11.48
N ASP A 146 -13.08 15.21 -12.22
CA ASP A 146 -14.37 14.54 -12.09
C ASP A 146 -14.35 13.19 -12.85
N PRO A 147 -14.46 12.03 -12.14
CA PRO A 147 -14.43 10.72 -12.76
C PRO A 147 -15.62 10.41 -13.67
N SER A 148 -16.68 11.23 -13.61
CA SER A 148 -17.85 11.08 -14.50
C SER A 148 -17.63 11.70 -15.88
N ARG A 149 -16.58 12.52 -16.06
CA ARG A 149 -16.26 13.15 -17.34
C ARG A 149 -15.47 12.19 -18.22
N GLU A 150 -15.86 12.09 -19.49
CA GLU A 150 -15.16 11.26 -20.49
C GLU A 150 -13.66 11.62 -20.60
N SER A 151 -13.33 12.91 -20.50
CA SER A 151 -11.96 13.43 -20.56
C SER A 151 -11.05 12.87 -19.47
N TYR A 152 -11.60 12.55 -18.28
CA TYR A 152 -10.84 11.95 -17.18
C TYR A 152 -10.33 10.55 -17.55
N TRP A 153 -11.17 9.75 -18.21
CA TRP A 153 -10.80 8.40 -18.64
C TRP A 153 -9.91 8.41 -19.87
N GLN A 154 -10.17 9.29 -20.84
CA GLN A 154 -9.34 9.43 -22.05
C GLN A 154 -7.86 9.67 -21.70
N ALA A 155 -7.56 10.64 -20.83
CA ALA A 155 -6.18 10.94 -20.45
C ALA A 155 -5.46 9.75 -19.80
N ARG A 156 -6.18 9.00 -18.96
CA ARG A 156 -5.62 7.88 -18.20
C ARG A 156 -5.50 6.60 -19.03
N GLU A 157 -6.41 6.39 -19.98
CA GLU A 157 -6.33 5.32 -20.98
C GLU A 157 -5.18 5.55 -21.95
N HIS A 158 -5.00 6.79 -22.45
CA HIS A 158 -3.86 7.14 -23.29
C HIS A 158 -2.52 6.90 -22.59
N ALA A 159 -2.39 7.28 -21.31
CA ALA A 159 -1.20 7.01 -20.53
C ALA A 159 -0.93 5.50 -20.37
N ARG A 160 -1.97 4.71 -20.06
CA ARG A 160 -1.86 3.23 -19.97
C ARG A 160 -1.52 2.58 -21.31
N GLN A 161 -2.13 3.03 -22.40
CA GLN A 161 -1.84 2.53 -23.74
C GLN A 161 -0.39 2.82 -24.12
N GLN A 162 0.10 4.05 -23.92
CA GLN A 162 1.50 4.39 -24.21
C GLN A 162 2.49 3.57 -23.39
N GLN A 163 2.21 3.33 -22.11
CA GLN A 163 3.06 2.54 -21.22
C GLN A 163 3.06 1.05 -21.63
N ARG A 164 1.92 0.54 -22.08
CA ARG A 164 1.78 -0.82 -22.64
C ARG A 164 2.52 -0.94 -23.98
N SER A 165 2.38 0.02 -24.88
CA SER A 165 3.11 0.06 -26.14
C SER A 165 4.62 0.16 -25.95
N GLN A 166 5.11 0.97 -24.99
CA GLN A 166 6.54 1.04 -24.66
C GLN A 166 7.08 -0.25 -24.05
N SER A 167 6.32 -0.90 -23.17
CA SER A 167 6.73 -2.19 -22.58
C SER A 167 6.72 -3.32 -23.60
N GLU A 168 5.74 -3.35 -24.50
CA GLU A 168 5.68 -4.28 -25.63
C GLU A 168 6.82 -4.04 -26.64
N GLN A 169 7.14 -2.77 -26.97
CA GLN A 169 8.30 -2.44 -27.81
C GLN A 169 9.62 -2.84 -27.15
N ARG A 170 9.81 -2.56 -25.84
CA ARG A 170 11.01 -3.00 -25.10
C ARG A 170 11.15 -4.52 -25.09
N GLN A 171 10.06 -5.26 -24.87
CA GLN A 171 10.09 -6.72 -24.90
C GLN A 171 10.43 -7.24 -26.30
N ARG A 172 9.85 -6.66 -27.36
CA ARG A 172 10.17 -7.01 -28.76
C ARG A 172 11.63 -6.71 -29.10
N HIS A 173 12.16 -5.57 -28.66
CA HIS A 173 13.56 -5.21 -28.87
C HIS A 173 14.50 -6.20 -28.16
N SER A 174 14.19 -6.57 -26.90
CA SER A 174 14.98 -7.58 -26.17
C SER A 174 14.93 -8.98 -26.80
N GLN A 175 13.80 -9.36 -27.41
CA GLN A 175 13.69 -10.65 -28.11
C GLN A 175 14.43 -10.63 -29.46
N GLN A 176 14.43 -9.50 -30.17
CA GLN A 176 15.16 -9.35 -31.43
C GLN A 176 16.67 -9.28 -31.23
N GLU A 177 17.17 -8.57 -30.20
CA GLU A 177 18.60 -8.56 -29.85
C GLU A 177 19.11 -9.96 -29.47
N HIS A 178 18.32 -10.75 -28.74
CA HIS A 178 18.66 -12.16 -28.46
C HIS A 178 18.60 -13.08 -29.69
N SER A 179 17.92 -12.67 -30.77
CA SER A 179 17.87 -13.44 -32.02
C SER A 179 19.02 -13.14 -32.99
N HIS A 180 19.61 -11.94 -32.94
CA HIS A 180 20.69 -11.53 -33.85
C HIS A 180 22.11 -11.58 -33.26
N GLY A 181 22.25 -11.86 -31.95
CA GLY A 181 23.56 -12.04 -31.30
C GLY A 181 24.13 -13.47 -31.29
N SER A 182 23.42 -14.48 -31.82
CA SER A 182 23.80 -15.90 -31.66
C SER A 182 24.36 -16.56 -32.94
N SER A 183 25.16 -15.84 -33.74
CA SER A 183 25.80 -16.43 -34.93
C SER A 183 27.23 -15.96 -35.16
N ARG A 184 28.07 -15.96 -34.12
CA ARG A 184 29.54 -16.08 -34.23
C ARG A 184 30.20 -16.15 -32.85
N HIS A 185 30.27 -17.35 -32.29
CA HIS A 185 31.49 -17.93 -31.72
C HIS A 185 31.14 -19.25 -31.03
N GLY A 186 31.76 -20.33 -31.52
CA GLY A 186 31.82 -21.56 -30.77
C GLY A 186 32.69 -21.38 -29.54
N HIS A 187 32.18 -21.79 -28.39
CA HIS A 187 32.90 -22.73 -27.53
C HIS A 187 31.89 -23.46 -26.64
N GLU A 188 32.06 -24.76 -26.55
CA GLU A 188 31.30 -25.66 -25.70
C GLU A 188 31.52 -25.35 -24.20
N ARG A 189 30.39 -25.25 -23.48
CA ARG A 189 30.10 -25.56 -22.06
C ARG A 189 30.30 -24.47 -20.97
N PRO A 190 29.55 -24.56 -19.84
CA PRO A 190 28.58 -25.62 -19.47
C PRO A 190 27.17 -25.11 -19.11
N HIS A 191 26.17 -25.95 -19.40
CA HIS A 191 24.81 -25.95 -18.84
C HIS A 191 24.75 -26.09 -17.29
N GLY A 192 25.86 -25.91 -16.58
CA GLY A 192 26.03 -26.13 -15.14
C GLY A 192 25.21 -25.17 -14.28
N ASP A 193 25.30 -23.87 -14.55
CA ASP A 193 24.77 -22.81 -13.68
C ASP A 193 23.24 -22.84 -13.52
N LYS A 194 22.51 -23.19 -14.58
CA LYS A 194 21.05 -23.20 -14.54
C LYS A 194 20.50 -24.35 -13.71
N ALA A 195 21.13 -25.54 -13.75
CA ALA A 195 20.70 -26.64 -12.88
C ALA A 195 21.13 -26.42 -11.43
N LEU A 196 22.31 -25.83 -11.19
CA LEU A 196 22.73 -25.47 -9.83
C LEU A 196 21.73 -24.49 -9.19
N ARG A 197 21.28 -23.48 -9.94
CA ARG A 197 20.22 -22.55 -9.49
C ARG A 197 18.87 -23.25 -9.29
N ALA A 198 18.50 -24.20 -10.14
CA ALA A 198 17.26 -24.95 -9.97
C ALA A 198 17.29 -25.88 -8.75
N LEU A 199 18.44 -26.49 -8.46
CA LEU A 199 18.68 -27.28 -7.26
C LEU A 199 18.65 -26.41 -6.00
N ASP A 200 19.27 -25.23 -6.05
CA ASP A 200 19.23 -24.25 -4.96
C ASP A 200 17.79 -23.78 -4.63
N ILE A 201 16.96 -23.54 -5.65
CA ILE A 201 15.52 -23.22 -5.47
C ILE A 201 14.77 -24.37 -4.75
N LEU A 202 15.19 -25.62 -4.97
CA LEU A 202 14.62 -26.78 -4.27
C LEU A 202 15.32 -27.09 -2.94
N GLY A 203 16.40 -26.36 -2.61
CA GLY A 203 17.24 -26.58 -1.43
C GLY A 203 18.00 -27.91 -1.48
N LEU A 204 18.46 -28.30 -2.68
CA LEU A 204 19.14 -29.56 -2.94
C LEU A 204 20.59 -29.33 -3.40
N ASP A 205 21.44 -30.31 -3.11
CA ASP A 205 22.85 -30.31 -3.52
C ASP A 205 23.01 -30.68 -5.01
N ALA A 206 24.15 -30.31 -5.60
CA ALA A 206 24.54 -30.66 -6.97
C ALA A 206 24.48 -32.18 -7.27
N THR A 207 24.59 -33.01 -6.23
CA THR A 207 24.56 -34.48 -6.29
C THR A 207 23.17 -35.09 -6.12
N ALA A 208 22.11 -34.28 -6.01
CA ALA A 208 20.76 -34.77 -5.72
C ALA A 208 20.19 -35.66 -6.84
N THR A 209 19.57 -36.76 -6.44
CA THR A 209 18.94 -37.73 -7.34
C THR A 209 17.53 -37.30 -7.77
N ARG A 210 16.99 -37.88 -8.85
CA ARG A 210 15.59 -37.66 -9.27
C ARG A 210 14.58 -37.92 -8.15
N GLY A 211 14.84 -38.92 -7.31
CA GLY A 211 14.00 -39.26 -6.16
C GLY A 211 13.94 -38.13 -5.15
N GLU A 212 15.09 -37.51 -4.86
CA GLU A 212 15.22 -36.37 -3.96
C GLU A 212 14.60 -35.11 -4.54
N ILE A 213 14.79 -34.85 -5.84
CA ILE A 213 14.16 -33.74 -6.57
C ILE A 213 12.62 -33.84 -6.49
N LYS A 214 12.04 -35.02 -6.75
CA LYS A 214 10.59 -35.25 -6.62
C LYS A 214 10.10 -35.12 -5.18
N LYS A 215 10.90 -35.57 -4.20
CA LYS A 215 10.55 -35.47 -2.78
C LYS A 215 10.59 -34.02 -2.30
N ALA A 216 11.61 -33.26 -2.67
CA ALA A 216 11.74 -31.84 -2.36
C ALA A 216 10.62 -31.03 -3.02
N TYR A 217 10.32 -31.30 -4.30
CA TYR A 217 9.21 -30.67 -5.00
C TYR A 217 7.87 -30.91 -4.28
N ARG A 218 7.52 -32.16 -3.94
CA ARG A 218 6.27 -32.46 -3.22
C ARG A 218 6.18 -31.74 -1.87
N ARG A 219 7.28 -31.71 -1.12
CA ARG A 219 7.36 -31.01 0.19
C ARG A 219 7.15 -29.51 0.02
N LEU A 220 7.86 -28.88 -0.92
CA LEU A 220 7.78 -27.44 -1.16
C LEU A 220 6.45 -27.01 -1.78
N ALA A 221 5.91 -27.82 -2.70
CA ALA A 221 4.60 -27.61 -3.29
C ALA A 221 3.50 -27.68 -2.22
N GLN A 222 3.57 -28.62 -1.29
CA GLN A 222 2.62 -28.71 -0.18
C GLN A 222 2.76 -27.54 0.80
N SER A 223 3.98 -27.07 1.07
CA SER A 223 4.22 -25.94 1.97
C SER A 223 3.87 -24.58 1.38
N HIS A 224 3.96 -24.41 0.07
CA HIS A 224 3.71 -23.15 -0.64
C HIS A 224 2.46 -23.18 -1.52
N HIS A 225 1.57 -24.15 -1.34
CA HIS A 225 0.33 -24.21 -2.10
C HIS A 225 -0.56 -23.01 -1.75
N PRO A 226 -1.05 -22.24 -2.73
CA PRO A 226 -1.81 -21.00 -2.49
C PRO A 226 -3.07 -21.23 -1.64
N ASP A 227 -3.68 -22.41 -1.75
CA ASP A 227 -4.86 -22.82 -0.96
C ASP A 227 -4.63 -22.80 0.56
N ARG A 228 -3.39 -23.03 1.00
CA ARG A 228 -3.04 -22.99 2.44
C ARG A 228 -2.95 -21.57 3.00
N PHE A 229 -2.79 -20.59 2.13
CA PHE A 229 -2.63 -19.18 2.51
C PHE A 229 -3.90 -18.37 2.27
N PHE A 230 -4.97 -19.00 1.76
CA PHE A 230 -6.25 -18.35 1.50
C PHE A 230 -6.85 -17.71 2.77
N ALA A 231 -6.69 -18.37 3.93
CA ALA A 231 -7.15 -17.86 5.23
C ALA A 231 -6.28 -16.74 5.83
N LEU A 232 -5.09 -16.48 5.28
CA LEU A 232 -4.12 -15.48 5.78
C LEU A 232 -4.20 -14.14 5.03
N GLY A 233 -4.93 -14.08 3.92
CA GLY A 233 -5.21 -12.85 3.14
C GLY A 233 -4.49 -12.78 1.79
N GLU A 234 -4.91 -11.83 0.94
CA GLU A 234 -4.48 -11.75 -0.48
C GLU A 234 -2.97 -11.57 -0.69
N ARG A 235 -2.29 -10.85 0.20
CA ARG A 235 -0.84 -10.62 0.12
C ARG A 235 -0.04 -11.91 0.31
N ASP A 236 -0.45 -12.76 1.24
CA ASP A 236 0.20 -14.04 1.51
C ASP A 236 -0.09 -15.06 0.40
N VAL A 237 -1.30 -15.04 -0.16
CA VAL A 237 -1.65 -15.83 -1.35
C VAL A 237 -0.78 -15.45 -2.54
N ALA A 238 -0.57 -14.16 -2.82
CA ALA A 238 0.28 -13.71 -3.91
C ALA A 238 1.75 -14.12 -3.73
N SER A 239 2.28 -13.98 -2.51
CA SER A 239 3.64 -14.40 -2.16
C SER A 239 3.84 -15.91 -2.29
N ALA A 240 2.88 -16.70 -1.81
CA ALA A 240 2.87 -18.16 -1.93
C ALA A 240 2.80 -18.60 -3.41
N SER A 241 1.93 -17.96 -4.21
CA SER A 241 1.80 -18.22 -5.65
C SER A 241 3.10 -17.96 -6.41
N MET A 242 3.77 -16.82 -6.15
CA MET A 242 5.07 -16.52 -6.77
C MET A 242 6.15 -17.55 -6.40
N ARG A 243 6.19 -18.00 -5.14
CA ARG A 243 7.13 -19.04 -4.70
C ARG A 243 6.81 -20.39 -5.34
N PHE A 244 5.53 -20.77 -5.38
CA PHE A 244 5.07 -22.01 -6.00
C PHE A 244 5.46 -22.10 -7.48
N GLN A 245 5.26 -21.02 -8.25
CA GLN A 245 5.66 -20.95 -9.66
C GLN A 245 7.17 -21.12 -9.86
N LYS A 246 8.00 -20.56 -8.97
CA LYS A 246 9.46 -20.74 -9.01
C LYS A 246 9.87 -22.19 -8.74
N ILE A 247 9.24 -22.82 -7.75
CA ILE A 247 9.46 -24.24 -7.40
C ILE A 247 9.06 -25.15 -8.57
N GLN A 248 7.91 -24.90 -9.20
CA GLN A 248 7.44 -25.67 -10.35
C GLN A 248 8.40 -25.57 -11.53
N LYS A 249 8.82 -24.37 -11.91
CA LYS A 249 9.78 -24.16 -13.01
C LYS A 249 11.13 -24.84 -12.76
N ALA A 250 11.62 -24.81 -11.52
CA ALA A 250 12.87 -25.48 -11.15
C ALA A 250 12.75 -27.01 -11.28
N TYR A 251 11.64 -27.58 -10.83
CA TYR A 251 11.35 -29.01 -10.98
C TYR A 251 11.24 -29.44 -12.44
N GLU A 252 10.48 -28.70 -13.26
CA GLU A 252 10.32 -28.97 -14.70
C GLU A 252 11.67 -28.95 -15.42
N TYR A 253 12.50 -27.95 -15.14
CA TYR A 253 13.84 -27.82 -15.71
C TYR A 253 14.74 -29.01 -15.33
N LEU A 254 14.78 -29.40 -14.06
CA LEU A 254 15.60 -30.53 -13.60
C LEU A 254 15.11 -31.89 -14.11
N MET A 255 13.82 -32.03 -14.39
CA MET A 255 13.25 -33.24 -14.97
C MET A 255 13.54 -33.39 -16.47
N GLN A 256 13.82 -32.28 -17.16
CA GLN A 256 14.21 -32.24 -18.58
C GLN A 256 15.73 -32.27 -18.78
N ASP A 257 16.53 -32.02 -17.74
CA ASP A 257 17.99 -32.02 -17.81
C ASP A 257 18.55 -33.45 -17.88
N ALA A 258 19.36 -33.71 -18.91
CA ALA A 258 19.94 -35.02 -19.20
C ALA A 258 20.85 -35.57 -18.09
N ARG A 259 21.34 -34.73 -17.17
CA ARG A 259 22.15 -35.15 -16.02
C ARG A 259 21.37 -35.93 -14.97
N PHE A 260 20.05 -35.79 -14.97
CA PHE A 260 19.15 -36.43 -14.01
C PHE A 260 18.13 -37.31 -14.74
N ILE A 261 18.46 -37.89 -15.90
CA ILE A 261 17.63 -38.93 -16.57
C ILE A 261 18.00 -40.29 -16.01
#